data_AF-A0AAU4UE25-F1
#
_entry.id   AF-A0AAU4UE25-F1
#
_cell.length_a   1.000
_cell.length_b   1.000
_cell.length_c   1.000
_cell.angle_alpha   90.00
_cell.angle_beta   90.00
_cell.angle_gamma   90.00
#
_symmetry.space_group_name_H-M   'P 1'
#
loop_
_entity.id
_entity.type
_entity.pdbx_description
1 polymer ?
#
loop_
_entity_poly.entity_id
_entity_poly.type
_entity_poly.pdbx_seq_one_letter_code
_entity_poly.pdbx_strand_id
1 'polypeptide(L)'
;MADPYIVLNELAQELRPMPQGIEWFESLSAEEQADTLRLLSHFCIQARATTEDGPESIRRSGLRATHTPAVLIARGRIDQQLGKIVSLTPHDERLKSFRLLIAVLAVADERRRERFCSDGCGHEWHQLAASGPVETLA
;
A
#
# COMPACT_ATOMS: atom_id res chain seq x y z
N MET A 1 -0.64 -19.67 -2.27
CA MET A 1 -0.22 -18.36 -1.73
C MET A 1 -1.43 -17.44 -1.78
N ALA A 2 -1.59 -16.54 -0.79
CA ALA A 2 -2.67 -15.56 -0.82
C ALA A 2 -2.51 -14.63 -2.03
N ASP A 3 -3.62 -14.22 -2.65
CA ASP A 3 -3.62 -13.31 -3.79
C ASP A 3 -3.02 -11.94 -3.36
N PRO A 4 -1.92 -11.47 -3.99
CA PRO A 4 -1.33 -10.17 -3.69
C PRO A 4 -2.34 -9.01 -3.77
N TYR A 5 -3.33 -9.08 -4.67
CA TYR A 5 -4.37 -8.06 -4.78
C TYR A 5 -5.15 -7.89 -3.47
N ILE A 6 -5.55 -9.00 -2.86
CA ILE A 6 -6.30 -9.02 -1.60
C ILE A 6 -5.40 -8.58 -0.44
N VAL A 7 -4.21 -9.17 -0.32
CA VAL A 7 -3.30 -8.87 0.80
C VAL A 7 -2.93 -7.39 0.85
N LEU A 8 -2.60 -6.78 -0.29
CA LEU A 8 -2.22 -5.36 -0.34
C LEU A 8 -3.36 -4.43 0.05
N ASN A 9 -4.60 -4.73 -0.37
CA ASN A 9 -5.77 -3.93 0.00
C ASN A 9 -6.16 -4.12 1.47
N GLU A 10 -6.11 -5.36 2.00
CA GLU A 10 -6.34 -5.61 3.42
C GLU A 10 -5.34 -4.87 4.31
N LEU A 11 -4.05 -4.83 3.91
CA LEU A 11 -3.02 -4.09 4.63
C LEU A 11 -3.27 -2.58 4.62
N ALA A 12 -3.63 -2.02 3.46
CA ALA A 12 -3.91 -0.59 3.33
C ALA A 12 -5.20 -0.15 4.06
N GLN A 13 -6.14 -1.08 4.25
CA GLN A 13 -7.38 -0.87 5.00
C GLN A 13 -7.29 -1.30 6.46
N GLU A 14 -6.09 -1.70 6.91
CA GLU A 14 -5.83 -2.18 8.27
C GLU A 14 -6.67 -3.41 8.69
N LEU A 15 -7.26 -4.11 7.72
CA LEU A 15 -7.95 -5.40 7.92
C LEU A 15 -6.95 -6.53 8.19
N ARG A 16 -5.73 -6.39 7.66
CA ARG A 16 -4.59 -7.26 7.95
C ARG A 16 -3.51 -6.48 8.71
N PRO A 17 -2.99 -6.98 9.84
CA PRO A 17 -1.90 -6.32 10.55
C PRO A 17 -0.60 -6.26 9.73
N MET A 18 0.10 -5.13 9.79
CA MET A 18 1.38 -4.94 9.10
C MET A 18 2.43 -6.03 9.39
N PRO A 19 2.61 -6.55 10.61
CA PRO A 19 3.55 -7.66 10.86
C PRO A 19 3.27 -8.90 10.00
N GLN A 20 2.00 -9.27 9.81
CA GLN A 20 1.62 -10.39 8.94
C GLN A 20 1.89 -10.08 7.46
N GLY A 21 1.73 -8.81 7.05
CA GLY A 21 2.10 -8.35 5.71
C GLY A 21 3.60 -8.41 5.45
N ILE A 22 4.42 -8.09 6.46
CA ILE A 22 5.88 -8.20 6.40
C ILE A 22 6.29 -9.67 6.26
N GLU A 23 5.78 -10.56 7.11
CA GLU A 23 6.06 -12.01 7.03
C GLU A 23 5.68 -12.58 5.66
N TRP A 24 4.51 -12.19 5.15
CA TRP A 24 4.08 -12.57 3.80
C TRP A 24 5.05 -12.08 2.73
N PHE A 25 5.43 -10.79 2.74
CA PHE A 25 6.32 -10.20 1.75
C PHE A 25 7.74 -10.79 1.79
N GLU A 26 8.26 -11.08 2.99
CA GLU A 26 9.56 -11.72 3.18
C GLU A 26 9.60 -13.19 2.75
N SER A 27 8.44 -13.87 2.72
CA SER A 27 8.33 -15.23 2.19
C SER A 27 8.40 -15.33 0.66
N LEU A 28 8.24 -14.21 -0.04
CA LEU A 28 8.27 -14.13 -1.50
C LEU A 28 9.71 -14.19 -2.04
N SER A 29 9.88 -14.74 -3.24
CA SER A 29 11.14 -14.62 -3.98
C SER A 29 11.46 -13.15 -4.33
N ALA A 30 12.71 -12.87 -4.68
CA ALA A 30 13.12 -11.52 -5.05
C ALA A 30 12.36 -10.96 -6.27
N GLU A 31 11.97 -11.83 -7.21
CA GLU A 31 11.17 -11.48 -8.38
C GLU A 31 9.74 -11.14 -7.97
N GLU A 32 9.10 -12.00 -7.17
CA GLU A 32 7.75 -11.77 -6.64
C GLU A 32 7.66 -10.53 -5.75
N GLN A 33 8.70 -10.22 -4.96
CA GLN A 33 8.80 -8.96 -4.21
C GLN A 33 8.81 -7.76 -5.16
N ALA A 34 9.56 -7.84 -6.27
CA ALA A 34 9.62 -6.77 -7.25
C ALA A 34 8.28 -6.58 -7.99
N ASP A 35 7.61 -7.66 -8.35
CA ASP A 35 6.26 -7.63 -8.94
C ASP A 35 5.23 -7.07 -7.97
N THR A 36 5.30 -7.46 -6.69
CA THR A 36 4.42 -6.95 -5.64
C THR A 36 4.59 -5.44 -5.45
N LEU A 37 5.83 -4.93 -5.45
CA LEU A 37 6.08 -3.49 -5.36
C LEU A 37 5.53 -2.74 -6.59
N ARG A 38 5.70 -3.30 -7.81
CA ARG A 38 5.11 -2.75 -9.03
C ARG A 38 3.58 -2.69 -8.94
N LEU A 39 2.94 -3.78 -8.55
CA LEU A 39 1.48 -3.83 -8.35
C LEU A 39 1.02 -2.78 -7.34
N LEU A 40 1.69 -2.70 -6.20
CA LEU A 40 1.38 -1.74 -5.15
C LEU A 40 1.53 -0.28 -5.61
N SER A 41 2.54 0.02 -6.44
CA SER A 41 2.65 1.35 -7.05
C SER A 41 1.48 1.67 -7.99
N HIS A 42 0.96 0.67 -8.68
CA HIS A 42 -0.19 0.83 -9.56
C HIS A 42 -1.45 1.16 -8.74
N PHE A 43 -1.64 0.50 -7.59
CA PHE A 43 -2.72 0.83 -6.66
C PHE A 43 -2.60 2.26 -6.12
N CYS A 44 -1.40 2.72 -5.77
CA CYS A 44 -1.18 4.11 -5.35
C CYS A 44 -1.63 5.10 -6.44
N ILE A 45 -1.33 4.81 -7.71
CA ILE A 45 -1.77 5.63 -8.85
C ILE A 45 -3.30 5.59 -9.01
N GLN A 46 -3.92 4.42 -8.92
CA GLN A 46 -5.38 4.25 -9.01
C GLN A 46 -6.14 4.94 -7.87
N ALA A 47 -5.56 4.91 -6.67
CA ALA A 47 -6.03 5.66 -5.50
C ALA A 47 -5.82 7.18 -5.64
N ARG A 48 -5.14 7.63 -6.71
CA ARG A 48 -4.82 9.03 -7.01
C ARG A 48 -3.88 9.63 -5.97
N ALA A 49 -2.86 8.89 -5.54
CA ALA A 49 -1.84 9.42 -4.63
C ALA A 49 -1.26 10.74 -5.15
N THR A 50 -1.06 11.70 -4.26
CA THR A 50 -0.51 13.03 -4.55
C THR A 50 0.73 13.32 -3.71
N THR A 51 1.43 14.39 -4.06
CA THR A 51 2.61 14.84 -3.30
C THR A 51 2.29 15.22 -1.85
N GLU A 52 1.05 15.64 -1.55
CA GLU A 52 0.64 15.94 -0.18
C GLU A 52 0.53 14.68 0.71
N ASP A 53 0.35 13.50 0.11
CA ASP A 53 0.21 12.24 0.87
C ASP A 53 1.56 11.81 1.48
N GLY A 54 2.69 12.22 0.88
CA GLY A 54 4.05 11.77 1.23
C GLY A 54 4.43 11.93 2.72
N PRO A 55 4.33 13.13 3.33
CA PRO A 55 4.67 13.32 4.74
C PRO A 55 3.87 12.43 5.70
N GLU A 56 2.57 12.23 5.44
CA GLU A 56 1.74 11.37 6.27
C GLU A 56 2.08 9.89 6.07
N SER A 57 2.33 9.46 4.83
CA SER A 57 2.78 8.09 4.54
C SER A 57 4.10 7.75 5.23
N ILE A 58 5.05 8.70 5.29
CA ILE A 58 6.31 8.50 6.04
C ILE A 58 6.01 8.27 7.52
N ARG A 59 5.15 9.10 8.13
CA ARG A 59 4.74 8.92 9.55
C ARG A 59 4.10 7.56 9.78
N ARG A 60 3.08 7.20 8.98
CA ARG A 60 2.33 5.94 9.13
C ARG A 60 3.18 4.70 8.86
N SER A 61 4.16 4.78 7.97
CA SER A 61 5.06 3.65 7.67
C SER A 61 6.02 3.27 8.80
N GLY A 62 6.23 4.18 9.77
CA GLY A 62 7.24 4.03 10.82
C GLY A 62 8.69 4.05 10.31
N LEU A 63 8.92 4.55 9.09
CA LEU A 63 10.27 4.73 8.55
C LEU A 63 10.91 6.01 9.07
N ARG A 64 12.24 6.00 9.19
CA ARG A 64 13.01 7.23 9.37
C ARG A 64 12.95 8.04 8.08
N ALA A 65 12.78 9.36 8.20
CA ALA A 65 12.78 10.26 7.05
C ALA A 65 14.08 10.22 6.22
N THR A 66 15.17 9.68 6.78
CA THR A 66 16.46 9.49 6.13
C THR A 66 16.56 8.22 5.28
N HIS A 67 15.60 7.28 5.39
CA HIS A 67 15.60 6.09 4.54
C HIS A 67 15.31 6.48 3.08
N THR A 68 15.99 5.84 2.13
CA THR A 68 15.90 6.13 0.69
C THR A 68 14.47 6.29 0.17
N PRO A 69 13.53 5.35 0.40
CA PRO A 69 12.17 5.51 -0.11
C PRO A 69 11.43 6.69 0.52
N ALA A 70 11.69 7.02 1.80
CA ALA A 70 11.11 8.20 2.46
C ALA A 70 11.66 9.52 1.89
N VAL A 71 12.95 9.56 1.56
CA VAL A 71 13.56 10.71 0.89
C VAL A 71 12.98 10.89 -0.52
N LEU A 72 12.77 9.80 -1.26
CA LEU A 72 12.21 9.85 -2.61
C LEU A 72 10.77 10.33 -2.62
N ILE A 73 9.89 9.75 -1.78
CA ILE A 73 8.46 10.11 -1.77
C ILE A 73 8.22 11.58 -1.37
N ALA A 74 9.12 12.16 -0.57
CA ALA A 74 9.06 13.55 -0.15
C ALA A 74 9.54 14.56 -1.23
N ARG A 75 9.97 14.10 -2.42
CA ARG A 75 10.63 14.95 -3.42
C ARG A 75 9.94 14.91 -4.78
N GLY A 76 9.50 16.07 -5.27
CA GLY A 76 9.00 16.19 -6.64
C GLY A 76 7.70 15.42 -6.86
N ARG A 77 7.43 15.04 -8.11
CA ARG A 77 6.14 14.43 -8.48
C ARG A 77 6.06 12.96 -8.05
N ILE A 78 4.96 12.60 -7.38
CA ILE A 78 4.79 11.26 -6.81
C ILE A 78 4.84 10.13 -7.85
N ASP A 79 4.26 10.35 -9.04
CA ASP A 79 4.29 9.39 -10.16
C ASP A 79 5.71 8.96 -10.55
N GLN A 80 6.64 9.92 -10.63
CA GLN A 80 8.05 9.65 -10.93
C GLN A 80 8.77 8.96 -9.78
N GLN A 81 8.42 9.29 -8.54
CA GLN A 81 9.07 8.72 -7.36
C GLN A 81 8.64 7.29 -7.09
N LEU A 82 7.37 6.96 -7.33
CA LEU A 82 6.87 5.58 -7.25
C LEU A 82 7.71 4.64 -8.12
N GLY A 83 8.01 5.02 -9.37
CA GLY A 83 8.87 4.25 -10.27
C GLY A 83 10.28 4.00 -9.74
N LYS A 84 10.87 5.01 -9.06
CA LYS A 84 12.20 4.87 -8.42
C LYS A 84 12.13 3.97 -7.19
N ILE A 85 11.10 4.13 -6.36
CA ILE A 85 10.90 3.36 -5.13
C ILE A 85 10.74 1.86 -5.45
N VAL A 86 9.92 1.49 -6.44
CA VAL A 86 9.74 0.07 -6.79
C VAL A 86 10.97 -0.58 -7.42
N SER A 87 11.93 0.23 -7.86
CA SER A 87 13.19 -0.23 -8.44
C SER A 87 14.32 -0.31 -7.41
N LEU A 88 14.06 0.03 -6.14
CA LEU A 88 15.06 -0.03 -5.09
C LEU A 88 15.48 -1.47 -4.77
N THR A 89 16.77 -1.65 -4.60
CA THR A 89 17.45 -2.89 -4.21
C THR A 89 18.53 -2.52 -3.19
N PRO A 90 18.97 -3.42 -2.29
CA PRO A 90 18.66 -4.85 -2.17
C PRO A 90 17.42 -5.14 -1.28
N HIS A 91 17.32 -6.34 -0.70
CA HIS A 91 16.14 -6.82 0.03
C HIS A 91 15.64 -5.86 1.13
N ASP A 92 16.54 -5.27 1.90
CA ASP A 92 16.18 -4.35 2.98
C ASP A 92 15.53 -3.05 2.44
N GLU A 93 15.98 -2.57 1.29
CA GLU A 93 15.35 -1.42 0.61
C GLU A 93 13.99 -1.79 0.01
N ARG A 94 13.80 -3.02 -0.47
CA ARG A 94 12.48 -3.52 -0.89
C ARG A 94 11.49 -3.58 0.27
N LEU A 95 11.92 -4.07 1.43
CA LEU A 95 11.06 -4.12 2.62
C LEU A 95 10.66 -2.72 3.12
N LYS A 96 11.60 -1.76 3.12
CA LYS A 96 11.29 -0.35 3.43
C LYS A 96 10.32 0.22 2.40
N SER A 97 10.53 -0.07 1.12
CA SER A 97 9.64 0.38 0.03
C SER A 97 8.24 -0.20 0.18
N PHE A 98 8.11 -1.49 0.51
CA PHE A 98 6.84 -2.15 0.77
C PHE A 98 6.06 -1.44 1.89
N ARG A 99 6.70 -1.25 3.05
CA ARG A 99 6.08 -0.55 4.19
C ARG A 99 5.64 0.86 3.85
N LEU A 100 6.46 1.60 3.10
CA LEU A 100 6.12 2.96 2.68
C LEU A 100 4.94 2.97 1.71
N LEU A 101 4.97 2.11 0.69
CA LEU A 101 3.95 2.12 -0.35
C LEU A 101 2.58 1.64 0.16
N ILE A 102 2.54 0.74 1.16
CA ILE A 102 1.27 0.43 1.86
C ILE A 102 0.73 1.69 2.54
N ALA A 103 1.59 2.47 3.22
CA ALA A 103 1.17 3.71 3.85
C ALA A 103 0.74 4.79 2.83
N VAL A 104 1.36 4.83 1.64
CA VAL A 104 0.93 5.69 0.52
C VAL A 104 -0.46 5.28 0.04
N LEU A 105 -0.67 3.97 -0.18
CA LEU A 105 -1.96 3.45 -0.60
C LEU A 105 -3.04 3.77 0.45
N ALA A 106 -2.78 3.53 1.73
CA ALA A 106 -3.72 3.80 2.81
C ALA A 106 -4.16 5.28 2.85
N VAL A 107 -3.20 6.21 2.82
CA VAL A 107 -3.49 7.66 2.86
C VAL A 107 -4.24 8.11 1.61
N ALA A 108 -3.81 7.67 0.43
CA ALA A 108 -4.45 8.03 -0.84
C ALA A 108 -5.87 7.47 -0.94
N ASP A 109 -6.08 6.22 -0.54
CA ASP A 109 -7.39 5.56 -0.58
C ASP A 109 -8.35 6.16 0.46
N GLU A 110 -7.88 6.46 1.67
CA GLU A 110 -8.66 7.18 2.68
C GLU A 110 -9.14 8.53 2.16
N ARG A 111 -8.23 9.36 1.63
CA ARG A 111 -8.56 10.66 1.02
C ARG A 111 -9.52 10.52 -0.16
N ARG A 112 -9.36 9.45 -0.96
CA ARG A 112 -10.27 9.17 -2.09
C ARG A 112 -11.67 8.84 -1.57
N ARG A 113 -11.79 7.98 -0.55
CA ARG A 113 -13.07 7.57 0.02
C ARG A 113 -13.83 8.76 0.58
N GLU A 114 -13.16 9.61 1.33
CA GLU A 114 -13.75 10.83 1.91
C GLU A 114 -14.30 11.79 0.86
N ARG A 115 -13.64 11.88 -0.31
CA ARG A 115 -13.99 12.87 -1.36
C ARG A 115 -14.95 12.36 -2.43
N PHE A 116 -14.91 11.07 -2.74
CA PHE A 116 -15.55 10.52 -3.93
C PHE A 116 -16.46 9.32 -3.65
N CYS A 117 -16.47 8.79 -2.43
CA CYS A 117 -17.19 7.58 -2.07
C CYS A 117 -18.15 7.77 -0.88
N SER A 118 -18.40 9.01 -0.47
CA SER A 118 -19.29 9.36 0.64
C SER A 118 -20.76 8.97 0.40
N ASP A 119 -21.19 8.94 -0.87
CA ASP A 119 -22.56 8.60 -1.28
C ASP A 119 -22.71 7.13 -1.70
N GLY A 120 -21.77 6.27 -1.29
CA GLY A 120 -21.69 4.86 -1.65
C GLY A 120 -20.57 4.56 -2.66
N CYS A 121 -20.03 3.34 -2.57
CA CYS A 121 -18.91 2.90 -3.39
C CYS A 121 -19.16 1.51 -3.99
N GLY A 122 -19.00 1.39 -5.31
CA GLY A 122 -19.12 0.12 -6.04
C GLY A 122 -17.81 -0.62 -6.29
N HIS A 123 -16.69 -0.15 -5.74
CA HIS A 123 -15.39 -0.80 -5.96
C HIS A 123 -15.26 -2.05 -5.10
N GLU A 124 -14.88 -3.18 -5.73
CA GLU A 124 -14.76 -4.48 -5.06
C GLU A 124 -13.78 -4.44 -3.86
N TRP A 125 -12.69 -3.68 -3.95
CA TRP A 125 -11.72 -3.58 -2.86
C TRP A 125 -12.24 -2.82 -1.65
N HIS A 126 -13.32 -2.03 -1.74
CA HIS A 126 -13.97 -1.42 -0.57
C HIS A 126 -15.01 -2.34 0.09
N GLN A 127 -15.25 -3.53 -0.48
CA GLN A 127 -16.20 -4.52 0.02
C GLN A 127 -15.52 -5.75 0.65
N LEU A 128 -14.20 -5.71 0.85
CA LEU A 128 -13.42 -6.84 1.38
C LEU A 128 -13.89 -7.27 2.78
N ALA A 129 -14.23 -6.32 3.66
CA ALA A 129 -14.76 -6.62 4.99
C ALA A 129 -16.21 -7.16 4.96
N ALA A 130 -16.99 -6.84 3.92
CA ALA A 130 -18.37 -7.34 3.76
C ALA A 130 -18.41 -8.80 3.28
N SER A 131 -17.27 -9.39 2.91
CA SER A 131 -17.15 -10.77 2.44
C SER A 131 -16.81 -11.77 3.55
N GLY A 132 -16.86 -11.35 4.84
CA GLY A 132 -16.78 -12.26 5.98
C GLY A 132 -17.98 -13.22 6.00
N PRO A 133 -17.85 -14.42 6.60
CA PRO A 133 -18.93 -15.39 6.58
C PRO A 133 -20.16 -14.78 7.25
N VAL A 134 -21.27 -14.74 6.51
CA VAL A 134 -22.59 -14.53 7.09
C VAL A 134 -22.81 -15.71 8.05
N GLU A 135 -22.67 -15.47 9.35
CA GLU A 135 -23.27 -16.34 10.35
C GLU A 135 -24.79 -16.27 10.15
N THR A 136 -25.31 -17.19 9.34
CA THR A 136 -26.73 -17.47 9.27
C THR A 136 -27.14 -18.01 10.64
N LEU A 137 -27.70 -17.15 11.47
CA LEU A 137 -28.50 -17.56 12.62
C LEU A 137 -29.80 -18.17 12.09
N ALA A 138 -29.90 -19.50 12.17
CA ALA A 138 -31.15 -20.26 12.27
C ALA A 138 -30.89 -21.62 12.95
#